data_AF-A0A6V8CJK0-F1
#
_entry.id   AF-A0A6V8CJK0-F1
#
_cell.length_a   1.000
_cell.length_b   1.000
_cell.length_c   1.000
_cell.angle_alpha   90.00
_cell.angle_beta   90.00
_cell.angle_gamma   90.00
#
_symmetry.space_group_name_H-M   'P 1'
#
loop_
_entity.id
_entity.type
_entity.pdbx_description
1 polymer ?
#
loop_
_entity_poly.entity_id
_entity_poly.type
_entity_poly.pdbx_seq_one_letter_code
_entity_poly.pdbx_strand_id
1 'polypeptide(L)'
;MRSRNLFIHLKLLIVAAIWGGGWVAGRVLALDAPPLTGALIRYMIALPLFFIWLRFTTGVKLPSMSQLKIVIAIGFYSTFVYQALFMFGMKYTAAGDASLMITF
;
A
#
# COMPACT_ATOMS: atom_id res chain seq x y z
N MET A 1 33.19 0.98 2.71
CA MET A 1 32.05 1.22 3.63
C MET A 1 31.17 2.42 3.24
N ARG A 2 31.71 3.52 2.69
CA ARG A 2 30.93 4.75 2.33
C ARG A 2 29.89 4.57 1.19
N SER A 3 30.19 3.76 0.16
CA SER A 3 29.29 3.55 -1.00
C SER A 3 28.03 2.73 -0.68
N ARG A 4 28.14 1.74 0.23
CA ARG A 4 27.01 0.92 0.66
C ARG A 4 25.96 1.75 1.41
N ASN A 5 26.42 2.71 2.21
CA ASN A 5 25.54 3.65 2.89
C ASN A 5 24.85 4.56 1.89
N LEU A 6 25.57 5.15 0.92
CA LEU A 6 24.95 5.99 -0.11
C LEU A 6 23.84 5.25 -0.89
N PHE A 7 24.10 3.99 -1.27
CA PHE A 7 23.10 3.18 -1.97
C PHE A 7 21.84 2.91 -1.12
N ILE A 8 22.00 2.67 0.18
CA ILE A 8 20.87 2.52 1.11
C ILE A 8 20.10 3.85 1.24
N HIS A 9 20.79 4.98 1.38
CA HIS A 9 20.15 6.29 1.50
C HIS A 9 19.39 6.66 0.22
N LEU A 10 19.93 6.35 -0.96
CA LEU A 10 19.23 6.53 -2.23
C LEU A 10 17.97 5.67 -2.31
N LYS A 11 18.01 4.41 -1.87
CA LYS A 11 16.81 3.56 -1.79
C LYS A 11 15.75 4.14 -0.87
N LEU A 12 16.16 4.62 0.31
CA LEU A 12 15.24 5.26 1.25
C LEU A 12 14.63 6.53 0.67
N LEU A 13 15.42 7.34 -0.03
CA LEU A 13 14.94 8.55 -0.72
C LEU A 13 13.91 8.21 -1.80
N ILE A 14 14.17 7.18 -2.61
CA ILE A 14 13.22 6.69 -3.63
C ILE A 14 11.91 6.23 -2.97
N VAL A 15 12.00 5.46 -1.88
CA VAL A 15 10.82 5.02 -1.14
C VAL A 15 10.04 6.23 -0.61
N ALA A 16 10.72 7.20 0.01
CA ALA A 16 10.09 8.41 0.53
C ALA A 16 9.40 9.22 -0.59
N ALA A 17 10.03 9.35 -1.77
CA ALA A 17 9.44 10.04 -2.91
C ALA A 17 8.20 9.31 -3.47
N ILE A 18 8.27 7.98 -3.61
CA ILE A 18 7.13 7.15 -4.07
C ILE A 18 5.97 7.25 -3.09
N TRP A 19 6.25 7.14 -1.78
CA TRP A 19 5.23 7.28 -0.75
C TRP A 19 4.65 8.70 -0.75
N GLY A 20 5.48 9.74 -0.71
CA GLY A 20 4.98 11.13 -0.74
C GLY A 20 4.08 11.43 -1.94
N GLY A 21 4.47 11.02 -3.15
CA GLY A 21 3.64 11.18 -4.35
C GLY A 21 2.37 10.33 -4.33
N GLY A 22 2.44 9.11 -3.80
CA GLY A 22 1.30 8.19 -3.72
C GLY A 22 0.14 8.75 -2.89
N TRP A 23 0.43 9.54 -1.85
CA TRP A 23 -0.60 10.11 -0.97
C TRP A 23 -1.30 11.28 -1.66
N VAL A 24 -0.55 12.13 -2.37
CA VAL A 24 -1.12 13.21 -3.17
C VAL A 24 -2.04 12.63 -4.26
N ALA A 25 -1.58 11.61 -4.99
CA ALA A 25 -2.40 10.92 -5.99
C ALA A 25 -3.64 10.27 -5.37
N GLY A 26 -3.50 9.65 -4.19
CA GLY A 26 -4.61 9.09 -3.43
C GLY A 26 -5.65 10.14 -3.02
N ARG A 27 -5.22 11.35 -2.64
CA ARG A 27 -6.11 12.47 -2.32
C ARG A 27 -6.91 12.94 -3.54
N VAL A 28 -6.24 13.09 -4.68
CA VAL A 28 -6.91 13.46 -5.95
C VAL A 28 -7.98 12.41 -6.29
N LEU A 29 -7.63 11.12 -6.23
CA LEU A 29 -8.60 10.04 -6.46
C LEU A 29 -9.75 10.03 -5.45
N ALA A 30 -9.50 10.35 -4.17
CA ALA A 30 -10.54 10.39 -3.13
C ALA A 30 -11.52 11.58 -3.30
N LEU A 31 -11.11 12.63 -4.01
CA LEU A 31 -11.94 13.78 -4.34
C LEU A 31 -12.78 13.54 -5.59
N ASP A 32 -12.19 12.92 -6.62
CA ASP A 32 -12.81 12.80 -7.96
C ASP A 32 -13.57 11.49 -8.18
N ALA A 33 -13.35 10.47 -7.34
CA ALA A 33 -13.98 9.15 -7.45
C ALA A 33 -14.55 8.68 -6.09
N PRO A 34 -15.45 7.67 -6.09
CA PRO A 34 -15.84 7.02 -4.85
C PRO A 34 -14.60 6.53 -4.07
N PRO A 35 -14.53 6.74 -2.74
CA PRO A 35 -13.32 6.52 -1.95
C PRO A 35 -12.67 5.14 -2.13
N LEU A 36 -13.47 4.08 -2.23
CA LEU A 36 -12.96 2.72 -2.38
C LEU A 36 -12.31 2.45 -3.74
N THR A 37 -12.65 3.23 -4.78
CA THR A 37 -12.17 3.00 -6.16
C THR A 37 -10.66 3.13 -6.26
N GLY A 38 -10.06 4.11 -5.60
CA GLY A 38 -8.60 4.29 -5.60
C GLY A 38 -7.86 3.10 -5.00
N ALA A 39 -8.35 2.58 -3.88
CA ALA A 39 -7.80 1.38 -3.26
C ALA A 39 -7.98 0.14 -4.17
N LEU A 40 -9.17 -0.05 -4.75
CA LEU A 40 -9.44 -1.19 -5.64
C LEU A 40 -8.52 -1.22 -6.86
N ILE A 41 -8.39 -0.11 -7.59
CA ILE A 41 -7.50 -0.02 -8.77
C ILE A 41 -6.06 -0.35 -8.39
N ARG A 42 -5.59 0.20 -7.25
CA ARG A 42 -4.25 -0.10 -6.73
C ARG A 42 -4.05 -1.59 -6.50
N TYR A 43 -5.00 -2.29 -5.88
CA TYR A 43 -4.90 -3.74 -5.64
C TYR A 43 -5.06 -4.57 -6.92
N MET A 44 -5.85 -4.13 -7.88
CA MET A 44 -5.97 -4.77 -9.19
C MET A 44 -4.64 -4.79 -9.95
N ILE A 45 -3.79 -3.79 -9.75
CA ILE A 45 -2.44 -3.73 -10.34
C ILE A 45 -1.43 -4.46 -9.46
N ALA A 46 -1.47 -4.23 -8.14
CA ALA A 46 -0.47 -4.78 -7.21
C ALA A 46 -0.55 -6.30 -7.08
N LEU A 47 -1.75 -6.91 -7.10
CA LEU A 47 -1.90 -8.36 -6.94
C LEU A 47 -1.23 -9.14 -8.09
N PRO A 48 -1.51 -8.88 -9.38
CA PRO A 48 -0.81 -9.54 -10.48
C PRO A 48 0.71 -9.35 -10.41
N LEU A 49 1.18 -8.13 -10.15
CA LEU A 49 2.61 -7.85 -10.04
C LEU A 49 3.26 -8.63 -8.90
N PHE A 50 2.57 -8.75 -7.76
CA PHE A 50 3.03 -9.55 -6.63
C PHE A 50 3.13 -11.04 -6.97
N PHE A 51 2.12 -11.61 -7.64
CA PHE A 51 2.16 -13.02 -8.07
C PHE A 51 3.23 -13.29 -9.14
N ILE A 52 3.41 -12.35 -10.09
CA ILE A 52 4.50 -12.41 -11.08
C ILE A 52 5.85 -12.39 -10.35
N TRP A 53 6.04 -11.47 -9.40
CA TRP A 53 7.28 -11.40 -8.62
C TRP A 53 7.53 -12.66 -7.78
N LEU A 54 6.49 -13.23 -7.16
CA LEU A 54 6.59 -14.50 -6.43
C LEU A 54 6.99 -15.66 -7.34
N ARG A 55 6.44 -15.72 -8.57
CA ARG A 55 6.78 -16.73 -9.58
C ARG A 55 8.28 -16.77 -9.87
N PHE A 56 8.95 -15.61 -9.91
CA PHE A 56 10.37 -15.51 -10.25
C PHE A 56 11.33 -15.60 -9.05
N THR A 57 10.84 -15.52 -7.81
CA THR A 57 11.70 -15.47 -6.62
C THR A 57 11.64 -16.76 -5.81
N THR A 58 10.47 -17.13 -5.31
CA THR A 58 10.30 -18.23 -4.34
C THR A 58 9.32 -19.31 -4.81
N GLY A 59 8.57 -19.03 -5.88
CA GLY A 59 7.45 -19.84 -6.33
C GLY A 59 6.18 -19.54 -5.53
N VAL A 60 5.01 -19.76 -6.15
CA VAL A 60 3.72 -19.53 -5.51
C VAL A 60 3.38 -20.73 -4.63
N LYS A 61 3.36 -20.53 -3.30
CA LYS A 61 2.87 -21.52 -2.33
C LYS A 61 1.53 -21.06 -1.78
N LEU A 62 0.51 -21.89 -1.96
CA LEU A 62 -0.82 -21.60 -1.44
C LEU A 62 -0.89 -21.97 0.06
N PRO A 63 -1.54 -21.12 0.89
CA PRO A 63 -1.71 -21.42 2.31
C PRO A 63 -2.62 -22.64 2.52
N SER A 64 -2.36 -23.39 3.58
CA SER A 64 -3.27 -24.45 4.06
C SER A 64 -4.61 -23.86 4.55
N MET A 65 -5.65 -24.69 4.71
CA MET A 65 -6.98 -24.22 5.16
C MET A 65 -6.97 -23.53 6.53
N SER A 66 -6.06 -23.91 7.42
CA SER A 66 -5.87 -23.24 8.72
C SER A 66 -5.22 -21.87 8.56
N GLN A 67 -4.19 -21.76 7.73
CA GLN A 67 -3.52 -20.50 7.40
C GLN A 67 -4.41 -19.56 6.60
N LEU A 68 -5.30 -20.10 5.76
CA LEU A 68 -6.22 -19.31 4.95
C LEU A 68 -7.12 -18.43 5.81
N LYS A 69 -7.60 -18.93 6.95
CA LYS A 69 -8.38 -18.13 7.91
C LYS A 69 -7.58 -16.93 8.43
N ILE A 70 -6.30 -17.14 8.74
CA ILE A 70 -5.39 -16.10 9.21
C ILE A 70 -5.14 -15.08 8.09
N VAL A 71 -4.85 -15.54 6.88
CA VAL A 71 -4.62 -14.68 5.71
C VAL A 71 -5.86 -13.85 5.38
N ILE A 72 -7.06 -14.43 5.45
CA ILE A 72 -8.32 -13.72 5.26
C ILE A 72 -8.52 -12.67 6.35
N ALA A 73 -8.28 -13.00 7.62
CA ALA A 73 -8.40 -12.05 8.73
C ALA A 73 -7.42 -10.87 8.56
N ILE A 74 -6.15 -11.16 8.28
CA ILE A 74 -5.12 -10.13 8.02
C ILE A 74 -5.52 -9.28 6.81
N GLY A 75 -5.91 -9.90 5.70
CA GLY A 75 -6.36 -9.20 4.51
C GLY A 75 -7.59 -8.33 4.78
N PHE A 76 -8.53 -8.81 5.59
CA PHE A 76 -9.72 -8.03 5.92
C PHE A 76 -9.39 -6.82 6.79
N TYR A 77 -8.72 -7.01 7.93
CA TYR A 77 -8.46 -5.92 8.87
C TYR A 77 -7.32 -5.00 8.39
N SER A 78 -6.17 -5.56 8.03
CA SER A 78 -4.97 -4.79 7.68
C SER A 78 -5.05 -4.19 6.27
N THR A 79 -5.75 -4.84 5.34
CA THR A 79 -5.82 -4.37 3.96
C THR A 79 -7.15 -3.69 3.70
N PHE A 80 -8.29 -4.39 3.82
CA PHE A 80 -9.57 -3.82 3.42
C PHE A 80 -10.06 -2.72 4.37
N VAL A 81 -10.20 -3.00 5.66
CA VAL A 81 -10.74 -2.04 6.65
C VAL A 81 -9.83 -0.81 6.75
N TYR A 82 -8.52 -1.03 6.89
CA TYR A 82 -7.54 0.07 6.91
C TYR A 82 -7.64 0.94 5.65
N GLN A 83 -7.67 0.34 4.45
CA GLN A 83 -7.69 1.12 3.21
C GLN A 83 -9.03 1.83 2.98
N ALA A 84 -10.14 1.22 3.40
CA ALA A 84 -11.44 1.87 3.36
C ALA A 84 -11.43 3.12 4.24
N LEU A 85 -11.07 2.97 5.52
CA LEU A 85 -10.99 4.09 6.46
C LEU A 85 -9.99 5.15 6.01
N PHE A 86 -8.84 4.74 5.46
CA PHE A 86 -7.85 5.63 4.89
C PHE A 86 -8.43 6.46 3.75
N MET A 87 -9.06 5.84 2.75
CA MET A 87 -9.63 6.57 1.62
C MET A 87 -10.80 7.47 2.02
N PHE A 88 -11.61 7.06 3.00
CA PHE A 88 -12.63 7.94 3.59
C PHE A 88 -11.99 9.12 4.33
N GLY A 89 -10.98 8.89 5.18
CA GLY A 89 -10.23 9.97 5.83
C GLY A 89 -9.63 10.93 4.81
N MET A 90 -8.97 10.40 3.79
CA MET A 90 -8.43 11.14 2.65
C MET A 90 -9.48 11.90 1.84
N LYS A 91 -10.78 11.64 1.99
CA LYS A 91 -11.85 12.48 1.40
C LYS A 91 -12.13 13.73 2.25
N TYR A 92 -12.04 13.61 3.57
CA TYR A 92 -12.41 14.66 4.52
C TYR A 92 -11.24 15.48 5.06
N THR A 93 -9.99 15.02 4.91
CA THR A 93 -8.79 15.71 5.41
C THR A 93 -7.81 16.03 4.27
N ALA A 94 -6.90 16.97 4.48
CA ALA A 94 -5.80 17.19 3.55
C ALA A 94 -4.82 16.01 3.57
N ALA A 95 -4.09 15.79 2.47
CA ALA A 95 -3.11 14.71 2.37
C ALA A 95 -1.98 14.85 3.42
N GLY A 96 -1.63 16.09 3.77
CA GLY A 96 -0.65 16.37 4.83
C GLY A 96 -1.16 16.02 6.23
N ASP A 97 -2.42 16.33 6.55
CA ASP A 97 -2.99 16.01 7.85
C ASP A 97 -3.19 14.49 8.03
N ALA A 98 -3.62 13.82 6.95
CA ALA A 98 -3.75 12.36 6.94
C ALA A 98 -2.41 11.64 7.13
N SER A 99 -1.31 12.18 6.58
CA SER A 99 0.02 11.57 6.72
C SER A 99 0.58 11.73 8.12
N LEU A 100 0.30 12.85 8.79
CA LEU A 100 0.61 13.02 10.21
C LEU A 100 -0.17 12.01 11.06
N MET A 101 -1.48 11.85 10.84
CA MET A 101 -2.31 10.93 11.64
C MET A 101 -1.88 9.45 11.58
N ILE A 102 -1.30 9.00 10.47
CA ILE A 102 -0.83 7.61 10.31
C ILE A 102 0.59 7.39 10.84
N THR A 103 1.41 8.45 10.88
CA THR A 103 2.85 8.33 11.16
C THR A 103 3.18 8.41 12.66
N PHE A 104 2.21 8.73 13.53
CA PHE A 104 2.37 8.75 14.99
C PHE A 104 1.70 7.56 15.68
#